data_AF-A0A1I4LWZ8-F1
#
_entry.id   AF-A0A1I4LWZ8-F1
#
_cell.length_a   1.000
_cell.length_b   1.000
_cell.length_c   1.000
_cell.angle_alpha   90.00
_cell.angle_beta   90.00
_cell.angle_gamma   90.00
#
_symmetry.space_group_name_H-M   'P 1'
#
loop_
_entity.id
_entity.type
_entity.pdbx_description
1 polymer ?
#
loop_
_entity_poly.entity_id
_entity_poly.type
_entity_poly.pdbx_seq_one_letter_code
_entity_poly.pdbx_strand_id
1 'polypeptide(L)'
;MALTRTLAVTMVLALGAPASADVIKADDVVVQGNQCLGIDCVNGEAFTDHSLVLKENNLRIRWLDTSATTETVRHDRENGYLDGELGNSWRVDANESANGGDSRFYIQLYGTEKVAVISDGTAPDYDCSDPFNPVVVGTIPAGQQAEAANCAPLTDYARLTGVELSSTANGGVSIGGDSELADGEVSVGSNTVLRRLAQIANAIAQTDVVIKSQMEASLITEQQATADDIESMLDDIESQVAALERQAFAPHRTNNGGGGAGHWLVLGLLPLLWFRKRRR
;
A
#
# COMPACT_ATOMS: atom_id res chain seq x y z
N MET A 1 32.53 32.06 89.82
CA MET A 1 31.40 32.03 88.87
C MET A 1 31.99 31.92 87.48
N ALA A 2 32.04 30.69 86.95
CA ALA A 2 32.56 30.38 85.63
C ALA A 2 31.40 30.45 84.62
N LEU A 3 31.60 31.14 83.50
CA LEU A 3 30.67 31.13 82.37
C LEU A 3 31.49 30.95 81.09
N THR A 4 31.76 29.68 80.81
CA THR A 4 32.26 29.15 79.54
C THR A 4 31.24 29.46 78.44
N ARG A 5 31.67 30.23 77.43
CA ARG A 5 30.92 30.46 76.19
C ARG A 5 31.15 29.29 75.24
N THR A 6 30.18 28.40 75.15
CA THR A 6 30.15 27.34 74.14
C THR A 6 29.65 27.89 72.80
N LEU A 7 30.42 27.62 71.76
CA LEU A 7 30.13 27.84 70.35
C LEU A 7 28.89 27.03 69.93
N ALA A 8 27.99 27.63 69.13
CA ALA A 8 27.01 26.88 68.34
C ALA A 8 27.15 27.34 66.89
N VAL A 9 27.95 26.60 66.11
CA VAL A 9 27.99 26.72 64.65
C VAL A 9 26.92 25.76 64.13
N THR A 10 25.76 26.31 63.78
CA THR A 10 24.70 25.61 63.07
C THR A 10 25.14 25.45 61.61
N MET A 11 25.72 24.30 61.28
CA MET A 11 25.97 23.89 59.91
C MET A 11 24.61 23.58 59.26
N VAL A 12 24.11 24.52 58.46
CA VAL A 12 22.95 24.30 57.59
C VAL A 12 23.38 23.30 56.52
N LEU A 13 22.94 22.04 56.67
CA LEU A 13 22.99 21.06 55.59
C LEU A 13 22.01 21.54 54.51
N ALA A 14 22.53 22.26 53.51
CA ALA A 14 21.79 22.55 52.30
C ALA A 14 21.56 21.23 51.57
N LEU A 15 20.37 20.64 51.77
CA LEU A 15 19.86 19.57 50.92
C LEU A 15 19.73 20.15 49.52
N GLY A 16 20.74 19.92 48.67
CA GLY A 16 20.69 20.29 47.26
C GLY A 16 19.54 19.54 46.61
N ALA A 17 18.47 20.26 46.26
CA ALA A 17 17.43 19.72 45.42
C ALA A 17 18.07 19.29 44.09
N PRO A 18 17.74 18.10 43.53
CA PRO A 18 18.22 17.73 42.21
C PRO A 18 17.65 18.74 41.21
N ALA A 19 18.52 19.59 40.66
CA ALA A 19 18.18 20.39 39.49
C ALA A 19 18.19 19.45 38.28
N SER A 20 17.02 19.21 37.69
CA SER A 20 16.92 18.51 36.41
C SER A 20 17.30 19.49 35.30
N ALA A 21 18.57 19.50 34.92
CA ALA A 21 19.08 20.25 33.80
C ALA A 21 19.41 19.30 32.64
N ASP A 22 19.20 19.77 31.41
CA ASP A 22 19.58 19.02 30.22
C ASP A 22 21.09 18.81 30.20
N VAL A 23 21.52 17.58 29.96
CA VAL A 23 22.94 17.23 29.86
C VAL A 23 23.38 17.38 28.41
N ILE A 24 23.97 18.53 28.08
CA ILE A 24 24.57 18.75 26.76
C ILE A 24 25.97 18.11 26.75
N LYS A 25 26.19 17.19 25.83
CA LYS A 25 27.51 16.62 25.53
C LYS A 25 28.06 17.36 24.32
N ALA A 26 29.03 18.23 24.55
CA ALA A 26 29.55 19.16 23.53
C ALA A 26 30.49 18.50 22.50
N ASP A 27 30.83 17.24 22.72
CA ASP A 27 31.68 16.41 21.86
C ASP A 27 31.06 15.00 21.83
N ASP A 28 31.85 13.98 21.48
CA ASP A 28 31.35 12.60 21.38
C ASP A 28 30.87 12.00 22.70
N VAL A 29 29.82 11.16 22.59
CA VAL A 29 29.42 10.20 23.62
C VAL A 29 29.77 8.81 23.13
N VAL A 30 30.90 8.28 23.59
CA VAL A 30 31.33 6.92 23.25
C VAL A 30 30.91 5.96 24.36
N VAL A 31 29.99 5.05 24.05
CA VAL A 31 29.57 3.98 24.96
C VAL A 31 30.26 2.68 24.54
N GLN A 32 31.03 2.08 25.46
CA GLN A 32 31.61 0.76 25.27
C GLN A 32 30.71 -0.30 25.90
N GLY A 33 30.24 -1.25 25.09
CA GLY A 33 29.26 -2.26 25.50
C GLY A 33 27.87 -1.96 24.96
N ASN A 34 26.83 -2.31 25.73
CA ASN A 34 25.44 -2.21 25.29
C ASN A 34 24.72 -1.07 26.02
N GLN A 35 23.78 -0.41 25.35
CA GLN A 35 23.03 0.73 25.89
C GLN A 35 21.52 0.48 25.81
N CYS A 36 20.80 0.82 26.87
CA CYS A 36 19.35 0.98 26.82
C CYS A 36 19.01 2.47 26.94
N LEU A 37 18.16 2.98 26.04
CA LEU A 37 17.62 4.34 26.11
C LEU A 37 16.10 4.28 26.24
N GLY A 38 15.59 4.98 27.25
CA GLY A 38 14.17 5.18 27.49
C GLY A 38 13.75 4.88 28.92
N ILE A 39 12.54 5.30 29.30
CA ILE A 39 12.01 5.20 30.66
C ILE A 39 11.74 3.75 31.08
N ASP A 40 11.58 2.84 30.13
CA ASP A 40 11.29 1.42 30.39
C ASP A 40 12.56 0.56 30.51
N CYS A 41 13.74 1.18 30.46
CA CYS A 41 15.01 0.54 30.76
C CYS A 41 15.12 0.22 32.26
N VAL A 42 15.58 -0.99 32.61
CA VAL A 42 15.71 -1.42 34.01
C VAL A 42 17.16 -1.66 34.43
N ASN A 43 17.45 -1.48 35.71
CA ASN A 43 18.77 -1.75 36.25
C ASN A 43 19.09 -3.25 36.25
N GLY A 44 20.23 -3.64 35.68
CA GLY A 44 20.67 -5.03 35.57
C GLY A 44 20.04 -5.82 34.42
N GLU A 45 19.43 -5.14 33.43
CA GLU A 45 18.92 -5.79 32.21
C GLU A 45 20.05 -6.48 31.44
N ALA A 46 19.79 -7.70 30.96
CA ALA A 46 20.72 -8.47 30.16
C ALA A 46 20.59 -8.10 28.67
N PHE A 47 21.71 -7.90 28.01
CA PHE A 47 21.80 -7.48 26.61
C PHE A 47 22.35 -8.61 25.72
N THR A 48 21.79 -9.80 25.84
CA THR A 48 22.38 -11.05 25.31
C THR A 48 22.68 -11.01 23.81
N ASP A 49 21.83 -10.34 23.01
CA ASP A 49 21.97 -10.26 21.54
C ASP A 49 21.72 -8.84 20.97
N HIS A 50 21.81 -7.79 21.80
CA HIS A 50 21.49 -6.42 21.39
C HIS A 50 22.52 -5.41 21.90
N SER A 51 23.06 -4.58 21.00
CA SER A 51 23.98 -3.50 21.37
C SER A 51 23.28 -2.21 21.78
N LEU A 52 22.11 -1.94 21.21
CA LEU A 52 21.27 -0.80 21.54
C LEU A 52 19.83 -1.26 21.68
N VAL A 53 19.21 -0.95 22.80
CA VAL A 53 17.79 -1.23 23.06
C VAL A 53 17.11 0.11 23.34
N LEU A 54 16.03 0.37 22.61
CA LEU A 54 15.24 1.58 22.79
C LEU A 54 13.89 1.15 23.39
N LYS A 55 13.65 1.48 24.67
CA LYS A 55 12.49 1.01 25.43
C LYS A 55 11.66 2.19 25.90
N GLU A 56 10.62 2.48 25.14
CA GLU A 56 9.67 3.55 25.41
C GLU A 56 8.27 3.12 24.99
N ASN A 57 7.27 3.71 25.62
CA ASN A 57 5.90 3.66 25.14
C ASN A 57 5.77 4.61 23.94
N ASN A 58 5.93 4.04 22.74
CA ASN A 58 5.90 4.68 21.41
C ASN A 58 7.23 5.35 21.01
N LEU A 59 8.17 4.51 20.54
CA LEU A 59 9.50 4.94 20.12
C LEU A 59 9.47 5.77 18.84
N ARG A 60 10.20 6.89 18.86
CA ARG A 60 10.29 7.86 17.77
C ARG A 60 11.72 8.30 17.60
N ILE A 61 12.29 8.06 16.42
CA ILE A 61 13.62 8.54 16.07
C ILE A 61 13.45 9.58 14.97
N ARG A 62 13.91 10.81 15.21
CA ARG A 62 13.80 11.91 14.26
C ARG A 62 15.18 12.36 13.79
N TRP A 63 15.31 12.55 12.49
CA TRP A 63 16.41 13.28 11.85
C TRP A 63 15.86 14.62 11.38
N LEU A 64 16.38 15.71 11.94
CA LEU A 64 15.99 17.07 11.61
C LEU A 64 17.21 17.82 11.10
N ASP A 65 17.16 18.25 9.84
CA ASP A 65 18.17 19.11 9.24
C ASP A 65 17.60 20.54 9.12
N THR A 66 17.93 21.40 10.08
CA THR A 66 17.47 22.79 10.07
C THR A 66 18.06 23.64 8.94
N SER A 67 19.02 23.11 8.18
CA SER A 67 19.62 23.78 7.02
C SER A 67 18.97 23.40 5.69
N ALA A 68 18.17 22.33 5.66
CA ALA A 68 17.48 21.87 4.47
C ALA A 68 16.27 22.76 4.13
N THR A 69 15.99 22.91 2.84
CA THR A 69 14.79 23.61 2.34
C THR A 69 13.55 22.76 2.53
N THR A 70 12.42 23.39 2.81
CA THR A 70 11.11 22.73 2.88
C THR A 70 10.23 23.05 1.68
N GLU A 71 9.22 22.21 1.47
CA GLU A 71 8.15 22.41 0.50
C GLU A 71 6.80 22.25 1.21
N THR A 72 5.84 23.10 0.86
CA THR A 72 4.45 22.97 1.32
C THR A 72 3.80 21.78 0.63
N VAL A 73 3.39 20.78 1.39
CA VAL A 73 2.67 19.60 0.90
C VAL A 73 1.27 19.59 1.48
N ARG A 74 0.28 19.43 0.61
CA ARG A 74 -1.10 19.15 1.01
C ARG A 74 -1.25 17.68 1.34
N HIS A 75 -1.76 17.39 2.52
CA HIS A 75 -2.18 16.05 2.91
C HIS A 75 -3.67 16.00 3.12
N ASP A 76 -4.31 15.10 2.38
CA ASP A 76 -5.71 14.82 2.56
C ASP A 76 -5.93 14.09 3.90
N ARG A 77 -7.06 14.38 4.52
CA ARG A 77 -7.54 13.80 5.77
C ARG A 77 -8.99 13.39 5.59
N GLU A 78 -9.50 12.61 6.53
CA GLU A 78 -10.93 12.37 6.59
C GLU A 78 -11.65 13.70 6.88
N ASN A 79 -12.58 14.10 6.00
CA ASN A 79 -13.37 15.33 6.07
C ASN A 79 -12.56 16.65 6.06
N GLY A 80 -11.38 16.63 5.45
CA GLY A 80 -10.55 17.83 5.38
C GLY A 80 -9.18 17.59 4.76
N TYR A 81 -8.34 18.60 4.84
CA TYR A 81 -6.95 18.54 4.43
C TYR A 81 -6.10 19.39 5.36
N LEU A 82 -4.79 19.20 5.32
CA LEU A 82 -3.85 20.12 5.94
C LEU A 82 -2.74 20.46 4.96
N ASP A 83 -2.24 21.69 5.04
CA ASP A 83 -1.06 22.14 4.31
C ASP A 83 0.07 22.33 5.32
N GLY A 84 1.20 21.65 5.12
CA GLY A 84 2.34 21.79 6.00
C GLY A 84 3.67 21.57 5.31
N GLU A 85 4.73 22.03 5.96
CA GLU A 85 6.09 22.01 5.43
C GLU A 85 6.75 20.64 5.66
N LEU A 86 7.28 20.05 4.58
CA LEU A 86 8.04 18.81 4.58
C LEU A 86 9.40 18.99 3.87
N GLY A 87 10.32 18.04 4.10
CA GLY A 87 11.60 17.97 3.37
C GLY A 87 12.85 18.17 4.22
N ASN A 88 12.71 18.67 5.44
CA ASN A 88 13.82 18.88 6.37
C ASN A 88 13.81 17.92 7.58
N SER A 89 12.82 17.04 7.67
CA SER A 89 12.61 16.17 8.83
C SER A 89 12.07 14.81 8.42
N TRP A 90 12.78 13.77 8.87
CA TRP A 90 12.43 12.36 8.71
C TRP A 90 12.23 11.74 10.07
N ARG A 91 11.33 10.77 10.13
CA ARG A 91 11.03 10.08 11.36
C ARG A 91 10.79 8.61 11.12
N VAL A 92 11.24 7.81 12.08
CA VAL A 92 10.90 6.39 12.20
C VAL A 92 10.08 6.22 13.47
N ASP A 93 8.93 5.57 13.32
CA ASP A 93 8.00 5.30 14.41
C ASP A 93 7.78 3.80 14.57
N ALA A 94 7.82 3.33 15.81
CA ALA A 94 7.35 2.00 16.16
C ALA A 94 6.07 2.13 16.99
N ASN A 95 4.96 1.71 16.37
CA ASN A 95 3.57 1.86 16.82
C ASN A 95 3.08 3.30 16.87
N GLU A 96 1.78 3.48 16.66
CA GLU A 96 1.14 4.79 16.80
C GLU A 96 0.99 5.21 18.27
N SER A 97 1.05 6.51 18.55
CA SER A 97 0.89 7.06 19.91
C SER A 97 -0.51 6.94 20.48
N ALA A 98 -1.52 6.78 19.62
CA ALA A 98 -2.90 6.74 20.07
C ALA A 98 -3.15 5.44 20.84
N ASN A 99 -3.92 5.52 21.94
CA ASN A 99 -4.31 4.31 22.66
C ASN A 99 -5.23 3.46 21.75
N GLY A 100 -4.83 2.22 21.49
CA GLY A 100 -5.48 1.37 20.49
C GLY A 100 -5.16 1.74 19.04
N GLY A 101 -4.15 2.58 18.82
CA GLY A 101 -3.63 2.88 17.49
C GLY A 101 -2.94 1.68 16.85
N ASP A 102 -2.59 1.85 15.57
CA ASP A 102 -2.01 0.77 14.78
C ASP A 102 -0.64 0.34 15.32
N SER A 103 -0.46 -0.98 15.47
CA SER A 103 0.84 -1.57 15.78
C SER A 103 1.59 -1.81 14.48
N ARG A 104 2.34 -0.81 14.02
CA ARG A 104 3.07 -0.87 12.74
C ARG A 104 4.39 -0.11 12.85
N PHE A 105 5.29 -0.36 11.91
CA PHE A 105 6.56 0.36 11.82
C PHE A 105 6.55 1.30 10.62
N TYR A 106 6.91 2.56 10.83
CA TYR A 106 6.79 3.61 9.83
C TYR A 106 8.14 4.24 9.52
N ILE A 107 8.37 4.54 8.24
CA ILE A 107 9.44 5.43 7.76
C ILE A 107 8.76 6.56 6.98
N GLN A 108 8.89 7.78 7.47
CA GLN A 108 8.07 8.89 7.00
C GLN A 108 8.82 10.23 7.01
N LEU A 109 8.44 11.11 6.07
CA LEU A 109 8.67 12.55 6.23
C LEU A 109 7.72 13.06 7.28
N TYR A 110 8.17 13.97 8.14
CA TYR A 110 7.38 14.41 9.27
C TYR A 110 7.62 15.87 9.60
N GLY A 111 6.56 16.67 9.61
CA GLY A 111 6.61 18.10 9.91
C GLY A 111 7.15 18.40 11.31
N THR A 112 7.73 19.57 11.47
CA THR A 112 8.31 20.02 12.74
C THR A 112 7.27 20.52 13.73
N GLU A 113 6.13 21.00 13.22
CA GLU A 113 5.04 21.60 13.98
C GLU A 113 3.69 21.03 13.58
N LYS A 114 2.70 21.20 14.47
CA LYS A 114 1.31 20.88 14.16
C LYS A 114 0.69 22.04 13.40
N VAL A 115 -0.02 21.70 12.34
CA VAL A 115 -0.80 22.65 11.53
C VAL A 115 -2.30 22.38 11.72
N ALA A 116 -3.11 23.39 11.44
CA ALA A 116 -4.57 23.25 11.50
C ALA A 116 -5.06 22.29 10.41
N VAL A 117 -5.99 21.41 10.77
CA VAL A 117 -6.76 20.65 9.79
C VAL A 117 -7.90 21.54 9.30
N ILE A 118 -8.03 21.69 7.99
CA ILE A 118 -9.00 22.55 7.33
C ILE A 118 -10.11 21.68 6.75
N SER A 119 -11.37 22.08 7.00
CA SER A 119 -12.54 21.41 6.44
C SER A 119 -12.56 21.55 4.91
N ASP A 120 -12.90 20.45 4.23
CA ASP A 120 -13.23 20.42 2.80
C ASP A 120 -14.73 20.70 2.53
N GLY A 121 -15.50 20.96 3.60
CA GLY A 121 -16.95 21.16 3.57
C GLY A 121 -17.75 19.99 4.15
N THR A 122 -17.10 18.87 4.49
CA THR A 122 -17.76 17.70 5.10
C THR A 122 -17.42 17.48 6.57
N ALA A 123 -16.49 18.26 7.15
CA ALA A 123 -16.14 18.14 8.57
C ALA A 123 -17.39 18.34 9.46
N PRO A 124 -17.65 17.47 10.44
CA PRO A 124 -18.76 17.65 11.38
C PRO A 124 -18.61 18.93 12.21
N ASP A 125 -19.72 19.64 12.39
CA ASP A 125 -19.87 20.78 13.30
C ASP A 125 -20.59 20.30 14.57
N TYR A 126 -19.95 20.44 15.73
CA TYR A 126 -20.42 19.90 17.01
C TYR A 126 -21.05 20.98 17.89
N ASP A 127 -22.16 20.66 18.56
CA ASP A 127 -22.72 21.52 19.61
C ASP A 127 -21.86 21.44 20.87
N CYS A 128 -21.12 22.50 21.12
CA CYS A 128 -20.22 22.63 22.27
C CYS A 128 -20.94 22.99 23.58
N SER A 129 -22.26 23.13 23.57
CA SER A 129 -23.04 23.48 24.75
C SER A 129 -22.93 22.43 25.86
N ASP A 130 -22.71 21.16 25.48
CA ASP A 130 -22.39 20.06 26.40
C ASP A 130 -21.14 19.28 25.92
N PRO A 131 -19.95 19.59 26.47
CA PRO A 131 -18.69 18.95 26.08
C PRO A 131 -18.63 17.43 26.34
N PHE A 132 -19.55 16.87 27.13
CA PHE A 132 -19.56 15.45 27.47
C PHE A 132 -20.52 14.64 26.60
N ASN A 133 -21.40 15.31 25.85
CA ASN A 133 -22.32 14.67 24.91
C ASN A 133 -22.42 15.50 23.62
N PRO A 134 -21.36 15.55 22.82
CA PRO A 134 -21.33 16.38 21.63
C PRO A 134 -22.30 15.85 20.57
N VAL A 135 -23.18 16.72 20.10
CA VAL A 135 -24.17 16.44 19.06
C VAL A 135 -23.72 17.11 17.78
N VAL A 136 -23.76 16.39 16.65
CA VAL A 136 -23.46 16.99 15.34
C VAL A 136 -24.65 17.86 14.91
N VAL A 137 -24.42 19.16 14.70
CA VAL A 137 -25.42 20.17 14.32
C VAL A 137 -25.38 20.45 12.82
N GLY A 138 -24.27 20.16 12.16
CA GLY A 138 -24.10 20.40 10.73
C GLY A 138 -22.72 20.00 10.23
N THR A 139 -22.27 20.68 9.18
CA THR A 139 -20.89 20.60 8.68
C THR A 139 -20.23 21.96 8.67
N ILE A 140 -18.93 21.97 8.94
CA ILE A 140 -18.08 23.15 8.91
C ILE A 140 -17.82 23.52 7.44
N PRO A 141 -18.07 24.77 7.01
CA PRO A 141 -17.79 25.22 5.65
C PRO A 141 -16.35 24.99 5.20
N ALA A 142 -16.17 24.72 3.90
CA ALA A 142 -14.85 24.53 3.31
C ALA A 142 -13.92 25.74 3.56
N GLY A 143 -12.68 25.46 3.94
CA GLY A 143 -11.67 26.49 4.24
C GLY A 143 -11.68 27.00 5.68
N GLN A 144 -12.64 26.58 6.51
CA GLN A 144 -12.61 26.82 7.94
C GLN A 144 -11.90 25.69 8.67
N GLN A 145 -11.38 25.96 9.87
CA GLN A 145 -10.68 24.97 10.66
C GLN A 145 -11.66 23.88 11.15
N ALA A 146 -11.29 22.62 10.95
CA ALA A 146 -12.04 21.48 11.46
C ALA A 146 -11.87 21.36 12.98
N GLU A 147 -12.82 20.71 13.64
CA GLU A 147 -12.82 20.54 15.09
C GLU A 147 -13.02 19.08 15.49
N ALA A 148 -12.55 18.75 16.69
CA ALA A 148 -12.82 17.48 17.33
C ALA A 148 -14.19 17.53 18.04
N ALA A 149 -14.70 16.37 18.48
CA ALA A 149 -16.01 16.28 19.13
C ALA A 149 -16.15 17.18 20.38
N ASN A 150 -15.06 17.56 21.03
CA ASN A 150 -15.05 18.52 22.14
C ASN A 150 -14.92 19.99 21.70
N CYS A 151 -15.14 20.28 20.41
CA CYS A 151 -14.94 21.57 19.76
C CYS A 151 -13.53 22.16 19.88
N ALA A 152 -12.55 21.32 20.19
CA ALA A 152 -11.16 21.74 20.14
C ALA A 152 -10.73 21.82 18.66
N PRO A 153 -9.99 22.87 18.26
CA PRO A 153 -9.49 22.96 16.91
C PRO A 153 -8.59 21.75 16.59
N LEU A 154 -8.89 21.06 15.50
CA LEU A 154 -8.14 19.88 15.09
C LEU A 154 -6.79 20.32 14.52
N THR A 155 -5.72 19.75 15.05
CA THR A 155 -4.34 20.02 14.61
C THR A 155 -3.56 18.72 14.51
N ASP A 156 -2.74 18.61 13.47
CA ASP A 156 -1.95 17.42 13.22
C ASP A 156 -0.64 17.78 12.52
N TYR A 157 0.31 16.85 12.49
CA TYR A 157 1.55 17.01 11.74
C TYR A 157 1.33 16.69 10.26
N ALA A 158 1.92 17.50 9.39
CA ALA A 158 2.15 17.06 8.01
C ALA A 158 3.06 15.82 8.03
N ARG A 159 2.67 14.76 7.33
CA ARG A 159 3.44 13.52 7.28
C ARG A 159 3.20 12.82 5.95
N LEU A 160 4.28 12.36 5.34
CA LEU A 160 4.23 11.49 4.17
C LEU A 160 4.88 10.15 4.55
N THR A 161 4.07 9.12 4.70
CA THR A 161 4.56 7.77 4.94
C THR A 161 5.15 7.21 3.65
N GLY A 162 6.45 6.90 3.68
CA GLY A 162 7.15 6.34 2.54
C GLY A 162 7.18 4.81 2.58
N VAL A 163 7.32 4.24 3.78
CA VAL A 163 7.28 2.79 4.00
C VAL A 163 6.53 2.51 5.29
N GLU A 164 5.66 1.52 5.25
CA GLU A 164 4.95 0.99 6.40
C GLU A 164 5.12 -0.53 6.44
N LEU A 165 5.41 -1.08 7.62
CA LEU A 165 5.55 -2.51 7.84
C LEU A 165 4.48 -2.99 8.81
N SER A 166 3.80 -4.07 8.43
CA SER A 166 2.81 -4.74 9.27
C SER A 166 3.46 -5.42 10.49
N SER A 167 2.72 -5.48 11.59
CA SER A 167 3.03 -6.34 12.74
C SER A 167 2.34 -7.71 12.69
N THR A 168 1.52 -7.96 11.66
CA THR A 168 0.80 -9.23 11.51
C THR A 168 1.75 -10.40 11.20
N ALA A 169 1.31 -11.61 11.53
CA ALA A 169 2.11 -12.82 11.35
C ALA A 169 2.42 -13.14 9.87
N ASN A 170 1.53 -12.75 8.95
CA ASN A 170 1.77 -12.91 7.52
C ASN A 170 2.66 -11.77 6.95
N GLY A 171 2.94 -10.75 7.76
CA GLY A 171 3.69 -9.57 7.36
C GLY A 171 2.88 -8.66 6.45
N GLY A 172 3.58 -7.82 5.70
CA GLY A 172 3.00 -6.85 4.79
C GLY A 172 3.84 -5.59 4.75
N VAL A 173 3.98 -5.02 3.56
CA VAL A 173 4.76 -3.79 3.31
C VAL A 173 3.94 -2.88 2.43
N SER A 174 3.73 -1.62 2.83
CA SER A 174 3.26 -0.58 1.92
C SER A 174 4.43 0.33 1.55
N ILE A 175 4.55 0.69 0.27
CA ILE A 175 5.65 1.51 -0.27
C ILE A 175 5.09 2.64 -1.11
N GLY A 176 5.37 3.86 -0.69
CA GLY A 176 4.93 5.10 -1.30
C GLY A 176 3.80 5.76 -0.52
N GLY A 177 3.67 7.08 -0.68
CA GLY A 177 2.57 7.85 -0.08
C GLY A 177 1.21 7.29 -0.49
N ASP A 178 0.25 7.30 0.43
CA ASP A 178 -1.13 6.87 0.19
C ASP A 178 -1.27 5.42 -0.29
N SER A 179 -0.24 4.60 -0.08
CA SER A 179 -0.32 3.16 -0.27
C SER A 179 -1.04 2.50 0.90
N GLU A 180 -1.97 1.60 0.59
CA GLU A 180 -2.74 0.87 1.59
C GLU A 180 -1.99 -0.42 1.96
N LEU A 181 -1.73 -0.62 3.26
CA LEU A 181 -1.11 -1.83 3.76
C LEU A 181 -2.10 -3.01 3.70
N ALA A 182 -1.65 -4.13 3.14
CA ALA A 182 -2.40 -5.38 3.09
C ALA A 182 -1.59 -6.54 3.70
N ASP A 183 -2.29 -7.50 4.29
CA ASP A 183 -1.69 -8.63 5.00
C ASP A 183 -1.03 -9.61 4.02
N GLY A 184 0.25 -9.90 4.24
CA GLY A 184 1.03 -10.80 3.37
C GLY A 184 1.39 -10.24 1.99
N GLU A 185 1.15 -8.96 1.74
CA GLU A 185 1.38 -8.34 0.43
C GLU A 185 2.40 -7.20 0.46
N VAL A 186 3.04 -6.95 -0.69
CA VAL A 186 3.80 -5.72 -0.94
C VAL A 186 2.94 -4.79 -1.77
N SER A 187 2.32 -3.82 -1.10
CA SER A 187 1.48 -2.81 -1.73
C SER A 187 2.30 -1.60 -2.16
N VAL A 188 2.08 -1.14 -3.39
CA VAL A 188 2.70 0.08 -3.94
C VAL A 188 1.66 1.17 -4.24
N GLY A 189 0.44 1.04 -3.71
CA GLY A 189 -0.67 1.93 -4.02
C GLY A 189 -1.93 1.61 -3.21
N SER A 190 -3.05 2.10 -3.68
CA SER A 190 -4.38 1.86 -3.13
C SER A 190 -5.39 1.70 -4.26
N ASN A 191 -6.66 1.47 -3.92
CA ASN A 191 -7.74 1.38 -4.91
C ASN A 191 -7.93 2.67 -5.73
N THR A 192 -7.46 3.81 -5.22
CA THR A 192 -7.54 5.12 -5.89
C THR A 192 -6.21 5.56 -6.47
N VAL A 193 -5.09 5.09 -5.91
CA VAL A 193 -3.73 5.46 -6.33
C VAL A 193 -2.99 4.23 -6.81
N LEU A 194 -3.01 3.98 -8.12
CA LEU A 194 -2.27 2.88 -8.74
C LEU A 194 -0.90 3.36 -9.23
N ARG A 195 0.15 2.57 -8.98
CA ARG A 195 1.51 2.84 -9.46
C ARG A 195 1.96 1.77 -10.45
N ARG A 196 2.62 2.22 -11.51
CA ARG A 196 3.27 1.32 -12.47
C ARG A 196 4.63 0.91 -11.93
N LEU A 197 4.88 -0.39 -11.90
CA LEU A 197 6.23 -0.93 -11.77
C LEU A 197 6.95 -0.75 -13.11
N ALA A 198 8.02 0.05 -13.13
CA ALA A 198 8.76 0.41 -14.34
C ALA A 198 10.19 -0.16 -14.32
N GLN A 199 10.77 -0.35 -15.51
CA GLN A 199 12.13 -0.87 -15.68
C GLN A 199 12.36 -2.26 -15.05
N ILE A 200 11.34 -3.12 -15.12
CA ILE A 200 11.46 -4.52 -14.71
C ILE A 200 12.17 -5.29 -15.83
N ALA A 201 13.15 -6.11 -15.45
CA ALA A 201 13.82 -7.02 -16.37
C ALA A 201 12.90 -8.17 -16.81
N ASN A 202 13.31 -8.90 -17.84
CA ASN A 202 12.58 -10.09 -18.28
C ASN A 202 12.54 -11.14 -17.16
N ALA A 203 11.36 -11.72 -16.91
CA ALA A 203 11.17 -12.85 -16.02
C ALA A 203 11.91 -14.09 -16.53
N ILE A 204 12.57 -14.82 -15.63
CA ILE A 204 13.31 -16.06 -15.91
C ILE A 204 12.79 -17.20 -15.02
N ALA A 205 12.57 -16.93 -13.73
CA ALA A 205 12.05 -17.89 -12.77
C ALA A 205 10.51 -17.83 -12.70
N GLN A 206 9.91 -18.90 -12.18
CA GLN A 206 8.45 -19.01 -12.03
C GLN A 206 7.87 -17.95 -11.06
N THR A 207 8.69 -17.43 -10.15
CA THR A 207 8.30 -16.44 -9.14
C THR A 207 8.53 -14.99 -9.59
N ASP A 208 9.03 -14.78 -10.81
CA ASP A 208 9.33 -13.44 -11.30
C ASP A 208 8.08 -12.74 -11.82
N VAL A 209 8.09 -11.41 -11.74
CA VAL A 209 7.03 -10.57 -12.32
C VAL A 209 7.21 -10.51 -13.84
N VAL A 210 6.16 -10.89 -14.57
CA VAL A 210 6.15 -10.86 -16.04
C VAL A 210 5.92 -9.45 -16.55
N ILE A 211 6.68 -9.05 -17.57
CA ILE A 211 6.53 -7.74 -18.22
C ILE A 211 5.63 -7.80 -19.47
N LYS A 212 5.14 -6.63 -19.88
CA LYS A 212 4.21 -6.49 -21.02
C LYS A 212 4.70 -7.19 -22.30
N SER A 213 5.97 -7.04 -22.67
CA SER A 213 6.51 -7.65 -23.91
C SER A 213 6.52 -9.18 -23.86
N GLN A 214 6.72 -9.79 -22.69
CA GLN A 214 6.67 -11.24 -22.52
C GLN A 214 5.24 -11.76 -22.64
N MET A 215 4.28 -11.03 -22.07
CA MET A 215 2.85 -11.35 -22.19
C MET A 215 2.33 -11.22 -23.63
N GLU A 216 2.77 -10.19 -24.35
CA GLU A 216 2.42 -10.00 -25.76
C GLU A 216 3.05 -11.10 -26.65
N ALA A 217 4.30 -11.48 -26.37
CA ALA A 217 4.96 -12.58 -27.09
C ALA A 217 4.26 -13.93 -26.87
N SER A 218 3.81 -14.24 -25.65
CA SER A 218 3.05 -15.47 -25.40
C SER A 218 1.70 -15.46 -26.11
N LEU A 219 1.00 -14.32 -26.12
CA LEU A 219 -0.30 -14.19 -26.78
C LEU A 219 -0.20 -14.39 -28.30
N ILE A 220 0.83 -13.82 -28.93
CA ILE A 220 1.07 -14.00 -30.37
C ILE A 220 1.33 -15.47 -30.69
N THR A 221 2.11 -16.17 -29.85
CA THR A 221 2.41 -17.59 -30.06
C THR A 221 1.15 -18.47 -29.96
N GLU A 222 0.26 -18.19 -29.01
CA GLU A 222 -1.01 -18.90 -28.83
C GLU A 222 -2.00 -18.63 -29.98
N GLN A 223 -2.06 -17.39 -30.46
CA GLN A 223 -2.86 -17.03 -31.63
C GLN A 223 -2.36 -17.70 -32.91
N GLN A 224 -1.04 -17.81 -33.08
CA GLN A 224 -0.44 -18.55 -34.19
C GLN A 224 -0.79 -20.04 -34.13
N ALA A 225 -0.63 -20.68 -32.97
CA ALA A 225 -1.00 -22.08 -32.80
C ALA A 225 -2.50 -22.34 -33.10
N THR A 226 -3.37 -21.39 -32.73
CA THR A 226 -4.80 -21.47 -33.04
C THR A 226 -5.07 -21.27 -34.54
N ALA A 227 -4.35 -20.37 -35.19
CA ALA A 227 -4.46 -20.16 -36.63
C ALA A 227 -4.02 -21.40 -37.41
N ASP A 228 -2.92 -22.03 -37.01
CA ASP A 228 -2.40 -23.26 -37.60
C ASP A 228 -3.39 -24.43 -37.46
N ASP A 229 -4.07 -24.54 -36.31
CA ASP A 229 -5.10 -25.55 -36.08
C ASP A 229 -6.35 -25.34 -36.98
N ILE A 230 -6.80 -24.09 -37.11
CA ILE A 230 -7.91 -23.74 -38.02
C ILE A 230 -7.55 -24.06 -39.47
N GLU A 231 -6.31 -23.76 -39.90
CA GLU A 231 -5.83 -24.11 -41.24
C GLU A 231 -5.87 -25.63 -41.46
N SER A 232 -5.40 -26.41 -40.49
CA SER A 232 -5.48 -27.88 -40.56
C SER A 232 -6.93 -28.40 -40.62
N MET A 233 -7.87 -27.79 -39.89
CA MET A 233 -9.28 -28.19 -39.96
C MET A 233 -9.90 -27.86 -41.32
N LEU A 234 -9.53 -26.73 -41.92
CA LEU A 234 -10.01 -26.33 -43.25
C LEU A 234 -9.51 -27.30 -44.33
N ASP A 235 -8.23 -27.70 -44.28
CA ASP A 235 -7.65 -28.69 -45.20
C ASP A 235 -8.38 -30.05 -45.12
N ASP A 236 -8.72 -30.50 -43.91
CA ASP A 236 -9.47 -31.74 -43.73
C ASP A 236 -10.88 -31.64 -44.33
N ILE A 237 -11.59 -30.54 -44.06
CA ILE A 237 -12.92 -30.27 -44.64
C ILE A 237 -12.84 -30.24 -46.18
N GLU A 238 -11.85 -29.56 -46.75
CA GLU A 238 -11.65 -29.53 -48.21
C GLU A 238 -11.42 -30.93 -48.78
N SER A 239 -10.62 -31.76 -48.11
CA SER A 239 -10.38 -33.14 -48.52
C SER A 239 -11.64 -34.01 -48.49
N GLN A 240 -12.47 -33.84 -47.44
CA GLN A 240 -13.73 -34.55 -47.29
C GLN A 240 -14.74 -34.12 -48.35
N VAL A 241 -14.84 -32.82 -48.63
CA VAL A 241 -15.67 -32.30 -49.72
C VAL A 241 -15.22 -32.85 -51.07
N ALA A 242 -13.91 -32.85 -51.37
CA ALA A 242 -13.39 -33.41 -52.61
C ALA A 242 -13.64 -34.93 -52.75
N ALA A 243 -13.69 -35.67 -51.63
CA ALA A 243 -14.08 -37.08 -51.62
C ALA A 243 -15.59 -37.26 -51.87
N LEU A 244 -16.42 -36.43 -51.24
CA LEU A 244 -17.87 -36.41 -51.43
C LEU A 244 -18.24 -36.04 -52.87
N GLU A 245 -17.58 -35.04 -53.47
CA GLU A 245 -17.78 -34.67 -54.87
C GLU A 245 -17.41 -35.82 -55.82
N ARG A 246 -16.30 -36.53 -55.55
CA ARG A 246 -15.94 -37.72 -56.33
C ARG A 246 -16.98 -38.83 -56.25
N GLN A 247 -17.64 -39.02 -55.11
CA GLN A 247 -18.73 -39.99 -54.98
C GLN A 247 -20.01 -39.52 -55.66
N ALA A 248 -20.36 -38.24 -55.52
CA ALA A 248 -21.57 -37.66 -56.09
C ALA A 248 -21.50 -37.54 -57.62
N PHE A 249 -20.31 -37.29 -58.18
CA PHE A 249 -20.08 -37.11 -59.62
C PHE A 249 -19.31 -38.27 -60.27
N ALA A 250 -19.16 -39.40 -59.58
CA ALA A 250 -18.62 -40.61 -60.21
C ALA A 250 -19.50 -40.97 -61.43
N PRO A 251 -18.92 -41.13 -62.64
CA PRO A 251 -19.70 -41.51 -63.81
C PRO A 251 -20.37 -42.84 -63.51
N HIS A 252 -21.69 -42.85 -63.55
CA HIS A 252 -22.50 -44.06 -63.46
C HIS A 252 -22.02 -44.98 -64.59
N ARG A 253 -21.18 -45.96 -64.28
CA ARG A 253 -20.80 -47.00 -65.23
C ARG A 253 -22.04 -47.84 -65.47
N THR A 254 -22.82 -47.44 -66.45
CA THR A 254 -23.88 -48.24 -67.05
C THR A 254 -23.24 -49.39 -67.81
N ASN A 255 -22.71 -50.38 -67.08
CA ASN A 255 -22.54 -51.70 -67.65
C ASN A 255 -23.92 -52.35 -67.66
N ASN A 256 -24.45 -52.43 -68.87
CA ASN A 256 -25.69 -53.12 -69.21
C ASN A 256 -25.60 -54.58 -68.73
N GLY A 257 -26.43 -54.94 -67.75
CA GLY A 257 -26.40 -56.27 -67.13
C GLY A 257 -27.43 -56.43 -66.02
N GLY A 258 -28.71 -56.37 -66.42
CA GLY A 258 -29.90 -56.89 -65.74
C GLY A 258 -29.91 -57.11 -64.22
N GLY A 259 -30.83 -56.40 -63.55
CA GLY A 259 -31.62 -56.97 -62.46
C GLY A 259 -31.49 -56.30 -61.09
N GLY A 260 -32.55 -55.58 -60.71
CA GLY A 260 -33.04 -55.57 -59.32
C GLY A 260 -32.47 -54.53 -58.36
N ALA A 261 -33.38 -53.69 -57.85
CA ALA A 261 -33.35 -52.95 -56.59
C ALA A 261 -32.24 -51.90 -56.39
N GLY A 262 -32.63 -50.63 -56.35
CA GLY A 262 -31.72 -49.55 -55.95
C GLY A 262 -32.11 -48.12 -56.28
N HIS A 263 -33.28 -47.87 -56.88
CA HIS A 263 -33.90 -46.56 -56.73
C HIS A 263 -34.49 -46.52 -55.32
N TRP A 264 -33.95 -45.71 -54.41
CA TRP A 264 -34.66 -45.12 -53.24
C TRP A 264 -33.80 -44.23 -52.32
N LEU A 265 -32.63 -43.71 -52.74
CA LEU A 265 -31.86 -42.76 -51.89
C LEU A 265 -31.21 -41.57 -52.63
N VAL A 266 -31.83 -41.05 -53.70
CA VAL A 266 -31.32 -39.81 -54.37
C VAL A 266 -32.39 -38.70 -54.51
N LEU A 267 -33.59 -38.88 -53.95
CA LEU A 267 -34.65 -37.85 -53.99
C LEU A 267 -34.89 -37.13 -52.65
N GLY A 268 -33.96 -37.24 -51.70
CA GLY A 268 -34.13 -36.75 -50.33
C GLY A 268 -33.44 -35.42 -49.96
N LEU A 269 -32.56 -34.85 -50.78
CA LEU A 269 -31.78 -33.65 -50.38
C LEU A 269 -31.66 -32.56 -51.48
N LEU A 270 -32.61 -32.52 -52.42
CA LEU A 270 -32.74 -31.43 -53.40
C LEU A 270 -33.96 -30.53 -53.10
N PRO A 271 -34.07 -29.97 -51.88
CA PRO A 271 -34.46 -28.56 -51.80
C PRO A 271 -33.79 -27.83 -50.61
N LEU A 272 -32.46 -27.71 -50.58
CA LEU A 272 -31.81 -26.67 -49.75
C LEU A 272 -30.76 -25.83 -50.48
N LEU A 273 -30.45 -26.14 -51.75
CA LEU A 273 -29.55 -25.33 -52.59
C LEU A 273 -30.26 -24.20 -53.36
N TRP A 274 -31.49 -23.82 -52.96
CA TRP A 274 -32.24 -22.73 -53.60
C TRP A 274 -32.48 -21.50 -52.71
N PHE A 275 -31.62 -21.25 -51.73
CA PHE A 275 -31.42 -19.93 -51.10
C PHE A 275 -29.98 -19.96 -50.57
N ARG A 276 -29.00 -19.23 -51.08
CA ARG A 276 -28.89 -17.77 -50.96
C ARG A 276 -27.60 -17.29 -51.64
N LYS A 277 -27.64 -17.11 -52.97
CA LYS A 277 -26.71 -16.21 -53.68
C LYS A 277 -27.39 -14.85 -53.80
N ARG A 278 -27.22 -13.98 -52.79
CA ARG A 278 -27.49 -12.52 -52.91
C ARG A 278 -26.91 -11.72 -51.74
N ARG A 279 -25.92 -10.89 -52.09
CA ARG A 279 -25.26 -9.73 -51.43
C ARG A 279 -23.75 -9.90 -51.69
N ARG A 280 -23.10 -9.19 -52.62
CA ARG A 280 -22.86 -7.73 -52.66
C ARG A 280 -22.74 -7.14 -51.27
#